data_AF-A0A841V5Y6-F1
#
_entry.id   AF-A0A841V5Y6-F1
#
_cell.length_a   1.000
_cell.length_b   1.000
_cell.length_c   1.000
_cell.angle_alpha   90.00
_cell.angle_beta   90.00
_cell.angle_gamma   90.00
#
_symmetry.space_group_name_H-M   'P 1'
#
loop_
_entity.id
_entity.type
_entity.pdbx_description
1 polymer ?
#
loop_
_entity_poly.entity_id
_entity_poly.type
_entity_poly.pdbx_seq_one_letter_code
_entity_poly.pdbx_strand_id
1 'polypeptide(L)'
;MQTDKIFYSLFQSFPSIFFAIIGDNTINVNAYQFVSVELKETAFRIDGVFMPTTETTNQPLYFVEVQFQLDPTFYRRFFAEIFLYLRQNESVNFWRAVVIYPQRSLDPSDQLPYQSLLNSSQVQRIYLDELDTTENSLQVAIVKLIIEREETAVDKGRELILQARQQLADEATRKQIVELIETILLLPVRPFFRELEEMLLRSKRLTTKLSVNSSWEPK
;
A
#
# COMPACT_ATOMS: atom_id res chain seq x y z
N MET A 1 -14.09 5.83 2.19
CA MET A 1 -13.62 7.11 1.62
C MET A 1 -12.91 6.90 0.28
N GLN A 2 -12.57 7.97 -0.45
CA GLN A 2 -11.81 7.88 -1.71
C GLN A 2 -10.37 7.38 -1.50
N THR A 3 -9.77 7.69 -0.35
CA THR A 3 -8.42 7.23 0.01
C THR A 3 -8.36 5.74 0.33
N ASP A 4 -9.42 5.17 0.91
CA ASP A 4 -9.48 3.73 1.17
C ASP A 4 -9.48 2.94 -0.15
N LYS A 5 -10.14 3.47 -1.19
CA LYS A 5 -10.11 2.90 -2.55
C LYS A 5 -8.72 2.97 -3.18
N ILE A 6 -7.97 4.04 -2.88
CA ILE A 6 -6.58 4.20 -3.34
C ILE A 6 -5.71 3.08 -2.74
N PHE A 7 -5.72 2.93 -1.42
CA PHE A 7 -4.90 1.92 -0.76
C PHE A 7 -5.33 0.50 -1.10
N TYR A 8 -6.63 0.28 -1.26
CA TYR A 8 -7.14 -0.99 -1.76
C TYR A 8 -6.56 -1.31 -3.15
N SER A 9 -6.67 -0.38 -4.11
CA SER A 9 -6.11 -0.57 -5.45
C SER A 9 -4.59 -0.72 -5.42
N LEU A 10 -3.92 0.03 -4.55
CA LEU A 10 -2.47 -0.02 -4.37
C LEU A 10 -2.01 -1.41 -3.92
N PHE A 11 -2.61 -1.94 -2.86
CA PHE A 11 -2.27 -3.26 -2.32
C PHE A 11 -2.70 -4.39 -3.25
N GLN A 12 -3.79 -4.22 -3.98
CA GLN A 12 -4.23 -5.18 -4.99
C GLN A 12 -3.25 -5.27 -6.17
N SER A 13 -2.74 -4.12 -6.65
CA SER A 13 -1.80 -4.08 -7.78
C SER A 13 -0.35 -4.36 -7.36
N PHE A 14 0.04 -3.94 -6.16
CA PHE A 14 1.41 -3.98 -5.67
C PHE A 14 1.46 -4.43 -4.19
N PRO A 15 1.16 -5.71 -3.89
CA PRO A 15 1.10 -6.19 -2.51
C PRO A 15 2.45 -6.15 -1.78
N SER A 16 3.58 -6.06 -2.50
CA SER A 16 4.92 -5.85 -1.92
C SER A 16 5.04 -4.54 -1.12
N ILE A 17 4.24 -3.54 -1.45
CA ILE A 17 4.22 -2.26 -0.75
C ILE A 17 3.78 -2.43 0.70
N PHE A 18 2.75 -3.23 0.94
CA PHE A 18 2.27 -3.50 2.29
C PHE A 18 3.40 -4.07 3.17
N PHE A 19 4.10 -5.08 2.65
CA PHE A 19 5.20 -5.74 3.35
C PHE A 19 6.40 -4.80 3.60
N ALA A 20 6.68 -3.91 2.64
CA ALA A 20 7.69 -2.86 2.83
C ALA A 20 7.29 -1.85 3.92
N ILE A 21 6.02 -1.43 3.97
CA ILE A 21 5.53 -0.47 4.98
C ILE A 21 5.57 -1.07 6.40
N ILE A 22 5.24 -2.35 6.56
CA ILE A 22 5.29 -3.01 7.88
C ILE A 22 6.71 -3.36 8.33
N GLY A 23 7.72 -3.17 7.46
CA GLY A 23 9.13 -3.44 7.75
C GLY A 23 9.56 -4.90 7.55
N ASP A 24 8.78 -5.71 6.82
CA ASP A 24 9.11 -7.11 6.56
C ASP A 24 9.32 -7.40 5.07
N ASN A 25 10.54 -7.10 4.61
CA ASN A 25 10.95 -7.36 3.23
C ASN A 25 11.31 -8.83 2.96
N THR A 26 11.20 -9.72 3.96
CA THR A 26 11.55 -11.14 3.82
C THR A 26 10.37 -11.98 3.37
N ILE A 27 9.15 -11.45 3.50
CA ILE A 27 7.93 -12.14 3.10
C ILE A 27 7.86 -12.30 1.58
N ASN A 28 7.67 -13.54 1.15
CA ASN A 28 7.29 -13.82 -0.23
C ASN A 28 5.86 -13.33 -0.48
N VAL A 29 5.73 -12.21 -1.18
CA VAL A 29 4.46 -11.57 -1.53
C VAL A 29 3.54 -12.51 -2.32
N ASN A 30 4.11 -13.40 -3.14
CA ASN A 30 3.33 -14.39 -3.91
C ASN A 30 2.71 -15.49 -3.02
N ALA A 31 3.09 -15.55 -1.75
CA ALA A 31 2.44 -16.41 -0.76
C ALA A 31 1.18 -15.78 -0.17
N TYR A 32 0.75 -14.61 -0.66
CA TYR A 32 -0.45 -13.92 -0.19
C TYR A 32 -1.41 -13.58 -1.31
N GLN A 33 -2.69 -13.62 -0.99
CA GLN A 33 -3.76 -13.06 -1.78
C GLN A 33 -4.38 -11.88 -1.02
N PHE A 34 -4.47 -10.72 -1.64
CA PHE A 34 -5.19 -9.57 -1.09
C PHE A 34 -6.66 -9.61 -1.53
N VAL A 35 -7.57 -9.62 -0.57
CA VAL A 35 -9.03 -9.73 -0.80
C VAL A 35 -9.81 -8.81 0.14
N SER A 36 -11.03 -8.47 -0.28
CA SER A 36 -12.06 -7.95 0.61
C SER A 36 -13.01 -9.09 1.00
N VAL A 37 -13.43 -9.13 2.27
CA VAL A 37 -14.29 -10.19 2.80
C VAL A 37 -15.59 -9.59 3.30
N GLU A 38 -16.71 -10.13 2.84
CA GLU A 38 -18.03 -9.87 3.42
C GLU A 38 -18.33 -10.89 4.53
N LEU A 39 -18.64 -10.39 5.72
CA LEU A 39 -19.07 -11.20 6.84
C LEU A 39 -20.56 -11.48 6.69
N LYS A 40 -20.88 -12.77 6.50
CA LYS A 40 -22.27 -13.21 6.33
C LYS A 40 -23.09 -12.83 7.57
N GLU A 41 -24.39 -12.61 7.35
CA GLU A 41 -25.41 -12.33 8.38
C GLU A 41 -25.35 -10.95 9.07
N THR A 42 -24.26 -10.19 8.91
CA THR A 42 -24.07 -8.91 9.62
C THR A 42 -23.92 -7.69 8.71
N ALA A 43 -23.85 -7.90 7.39
CA ALA A 43 -23.57 -6.87 6.37
C ALA A 43 -22.25 -6.10 6.59
N PHE A 44 -21.38 -6.60 7.48
CA PHE A 44 -20.03 -6.05 7.66
C PHE A 44 -19.11 -6.50 6.53
N ARG A 45 -18.20 -5.61 6.15
CA ARG A 45 -17.17 -5.88 5.15
C ARG A 45 -15.82 -5.48 5.71
N ILE A 46 -14.86 -6.37 5.57
CA ILE A 46 -13.45 -6.09 5.84
C ILE A 46 -12.81 -5.80 4.49
N ASP A 47 -12.34 -4.56 4.33
CA ASP A 47 -11.87 -4.06 3.03
C ASP A 47 -10.49 -4.59 2.66
N GLY A 48 -9.61 -4.87 3.63
CA GLY A 48 -8.26 -5.37 3.36
C GLY A 48 -7.91 -6.60 4.17
N VAL A 49 -7.80 -7.74 3.50
CA VAL A 49 -7.27 -8.98 4.10
C VAL A 49 -6.18 -9.55 3.20
N PHE A 50 -4.96 -9.69 3.74
CA PHE A 50 -3.92 -10.51 3.11
C PHE A 50 -4.02 -11.93 3.65
N MET A 51 -4.56 -12.83 2.84
CA MET A 51 -4.69 -14.25 3.16
C MET A 51 -3.44 -15.02 2.71
N PRO A 52 -2.72 -15.70 3.61
CA PRO A 52 -1.58 -16.52 3.23
C PRO A 52 -2.06 -17.79 2.52
N THR A 53 -1.27 -18.29 1.57
CA THR A 53 -1.50 -19.59 0.93
C THR A 53 -1.25 -20.75 1.91
N THR A 54 -0.30 -20.57 2.81
CA THR A 54 -0.01 -21.47 3.93
C THR A 54 0.19 -20.64 5.18
N GLU A 55 -0.72 -20.76 6.14
CA GLU A 55 -0.67 -19.98 7.37
C GLU A 55 0.38 -20.55 8.35
N THR A 56 1.25 -19.67 8.86
CA THR A 56 2.22 -20.00 9.91
C THR A 56 2.42 -18.79 10.84
N THR A 57 3.16 -18.95 11.94
CA THR A 57 3.53 -17.81 12.80
C THR A 57 4.30 -16.71 12.07
N ASN A 58 5.05 -17.07 11.03
CA ASN A 58 5.84 -16.15 10.20
C ASN A 58 5.08 -15.71 8.94
N GLN A 59 3.95 -16.36 8.64
CA GLN A 59 3.06 -16.00 7.54
C GLN A 59 1.61 -15.93 8.05
N PRO A 60 1.29 -14.95 8.93
CA PRO A 60 -0.03 -14.82 9.50
C PRO A 60 -1.01 -14.20 8.49
N LEU A 61 -2.30 -14.36 8.72
CA LEU A 61 -3.33 -13.57 8.07
C LEU A 61 -3.24 -12.11 8.52
N TYR A 62 -3.20 -11.15 7.60
CA TYR A 62 -3.21 -9.72 7.95
C TYR A 62 -4.56 -9.10 7.68
N PHE A 63 -5.15 -8.48 8.70
CA PHE A 63 -6.20 -7.50 8.56
C PHE A 63 -5.57 -6.12 8.39
N VAL A 64 -5.95 -5.39 7.35
CA VAL A 64 -5.35 -4.11 7.00
C VAL A 64 -6.44 -3.07 6.87
N GLU A 65 -6.34 -2.01 7.69
CA GLU A 65 -7.19 -0.85 7.57
C GLU A 65 -6.34 0.41 7.38
N VAL A 66 -6.81 1.30 6.53
CA VAL A 66 -6.22 2.62 6.32
C VAL A 66 -7.20 3.69 6.79
N GLN A 67 -6.75 4.61 7.64
CA GLN A 67 -7.59 5.62 8.29
C GLN A 67 -7.08 7.04 8.01
N PHE A 68 -7.71 7.70 7.03
CA PHE A 68 -7.40 9.09 6.62
C PHE A 68 -8.31 10.14 7.25
N GLN A 69 -9.26 9.72 8.08
CA GLN A 69 -10.09 10.59 8.89
C GLN A 69 -10.07 10.07 10.32
N LEU A 70 -10.17 11.00 11.28
CA LEU A 70 -10.35 10.62 12.67
C LEU A 70 -11.74 9.99 12.82
N ASP A 71 -11.77 8.69 13.14
CA ASP A 71 -12.96 7.97 13.58
C ASP A 71 -12.82 7.64 15.07
N PRO A 72 -13.51 8.37 15.97
CA PRO A 72 -13.41 8.16 17.41
C PRO A 72 -13.78 6.74 17.89
N THR A 73 -14.52 5.99 17.07
CA THR A 73 -15.01 4.64 17.40
C THR A 73 -14.32 3.53 16.63
N PHE A 74 -13.29 3.86 15.85
CA PHE A 74 -12.62 2.96 14.92
C PHE A 74 -12.23 1.62 15.55
N TYR A 75 -11.49 1.63 16.67
CA TYR A 75 -11.02 0.39 17.30
C TYR A 75 -12.17 -0.52 17.75
N ARG A 76 -13.31 0.06 18.14
CA ARG A 76 -14.50 -0.72 18.51
C ARG A 76 -15.04 -1.48 17.32
N ARG A 77 -15.18 -0.80 16.18
CA ARG A 77 -15.64 -1.39 14.93
C ARG A 77 -14.63 -2.42 14.41
N PHE A 78 -13.37 -2.04 14.31
CA PHE A 78 -12.32 -2.85 13.71
C PHE A 78 -12.08 -4.16 14.47
N PHE A 79 -11.97 -4.12 15.80
CA PHE A 79 -11.80 -5.35 16.58
C PHE A 79 -13.08 -6.20 16.60
N ALA A 80 -14.26 -5.59 16.59
CA ALA A 80 -15.50 -6.36 16.44
C ALA A 80 -15.52 -7.13 15.12
N GLU A 81 -15.20 -6.48 14.00
CA GLU A 81 -15.12 -7.10 12.67
C GLU A 81 -14.09 -8.25 12.63
N ILE A 82 -12.88 -8.03 13.16
CA ILE A 82 -11.83 -9.06 13.24
C ILE A 82 -12.32 -10.29 14.04
N PHE A 83 -12.87 -10.09 15.24
CA PHE A 83 -13.28 -11.21 16.07
C PHE A 83 -14.50 -11.94 15.49
N LEU A 84 -15.36 -11.23 14.76
CA LEU A 84 -16.49 -11.83 14.06
C LEU A 84 -16.01 -12.66 12.85
N TYR A 85 -14.99 -12.17 12.12
CA TYR A 85 -14.32 -12.96 11.09
C TYR A 85 -13.70 -14.24 11.67
N LEU A 86 -12.92 -14.12 12.74
CA LEU A 86 -12.25 -15.26 13.37
C LEU A 86 -13.24 -16.30 13.89
N ARG A 87 -14.38 -15.86 14.44
CA ARG A 87 -15.48 -16.75 14.82
C ARG A 87 -16.05 -17.52 13.63
N GLN A 88 -16.12 -16.93 12.44
CA GLN A 88 -16.63 -17.59 11.23
C GLN A 88 -15.58 -18.46 10.53
N ASN A 89 -14.28 -18.28 10.85
CA ASN A 89 -13.15 -18.92 10.18
C ASN A 89 -12.24 -19.60 11.21
N GLU A 90 -12.72 -20.69 11.80
CA GLU A 90 -12.04 -21.44 12.87
C GLU A 90 -10.67 -22.01 12.46
N SER A 91 -10.37 -22.09 11.15
CA SER A 91 -9.07 -22.56 10.66
C SER A 91 -7.95 -21.52 10.80
N VAL A 92 -8.27 -20.26 11.11
CA VAL A 92 -7.28 -19.18 11.25
C VAL A 92 -6.67 -19.21 12.65
N ASN A 93 -5.38 -19.51 12.74
CA ASN A 93 -4.63 -19.65 14.00
C ASN A 93 -3.72 -18.46 14.28
N PHE A 94 -3.12 -17.87 13.24
CA PHE A 94 -2.16 -16.77 13.32
C PHE A 94 -2.67 -15.58 12.52
N TRP A 95 -3.03 -14.50 13.21
CA TRP A 95 -3.45 -13.26 12.59
C TRP A 95 -2.68 -12.07 13.14
N ARG A 96 -2.57 -11.02 12.33
CA ARG A 96 -2.10 -9.69 12.72
C ARG A 96 -3.02 -8.62 12.16
N ALA A 97 -3.11 -7.50 12.85
CA ALA A 97 -3.79 -6.32 12.35
C ALA A 97 -2.78 -5.21 12.11
N VAL A 98 -2.92 -4.54 10.97
CA VAL A 98 -2.11 -3.38 10.60
C VAL A 98 -3.06 -2.22 10.36
N VAL A 99 -2.85 -1.13 11.09
CA VAL A 99 -3.60 0.10 10.90
C VAL A 99 -2.66 1.17 10.39
N ILE A 100 -2.99 1.75 9.24
CA ILE A 100 -2.18 2.75 8.55
C ILE A 100 -2.85 4.11 8.66
N TYR A 101 -2.15 5.07 9.26
CA TYR A 101 -2.56 6.46 9.39
C TYR A 101 -1.61 7.36 8.59
N PRO A 102 -2.08 8.46 8.01
CA PRO A 102 -1.17 9.45 7.42
C PRO A 102 -0.29 10.12 8.50
N GLN A 103 -0.84 10.33 9.70
CA GLN A 103 -0.18 10.96 10.84
C GLN A 103 -0.85 10.56 12.16
N ARG A 104 -0.12 10.66 13.27
CA ARG A 104 -0.56 10.24 14.61
C ARG A 104 -1.82 10.95 15.13
N SER A 105 -2.09 12.18 14.71
CA SER A 105 -3.27 12.93 15.16
C SER A 105 -4.61 12.33 14.70
N LEU A 106 -4.60 11.40 13.74
CA LEU A 106 -5.77 10.64 13.31
C LEU A 106 -5.94 9.30 14.04
N ASP A 107 -4.98 8.91 14.87
CA ASP A 107 -5.08 7.74 15.76
C ASP A 107 -6.06 8.06 16.91
N PRO A 108 -7.20 7.36 17.02
CA PRO A 108 -8.20 7.63 18.04
C PRO A 108 -7.66 7.41 19.44
N SER A 109 -8.07 8.27 20.37
CA SER A 109 -7.69 8.16 21.79
C SER A 109 -8.43 7.06 22.55
N ASP A 110 -9.47 6.45 21.97
CA ASP A 110 -10.25 5.34 22.56
C ASP A 110 -9.49 3.99 22.51
N GLN A 111 -8.32 3.97 23.16
CA GLN A 111 -7.38 2.84 23.14
C GLN A 111 -7.46 1.99 24.41
N LEU A 112 -7.92 2.57 25.53
CA LEU A 112 -7.94 1.89 26.83
C LEU A 112 -8.65 0.52 26.84
N PRO A 113 -9.81 0.32 26.18
CA PRO A 113 -10.46 -0.98 26.15
C PRO A 113 -9.66 -2.06 25.41
N TYR A 114 -8.73 -1.66 24.54
CA TYR A 114 -7.99 -2.54 23.63
C TYR A 114 -6.49 -2.52 23.90
N GLN A 115 -6.05 -1.94 25.02
CA GLN A 115 -4.65 -1.67 25.32
C GLN A 115 -3.77 -2.93 25.22
N SER A 116 -4.24 -4.07 25.72
CA SER A 116 -3.50 -5.34 25.64
C SER A 116 -3.24 -5.79 24.20
N LEU A 117 -4.19 -5.57 23.29
CA LEU A 117 -4.02 -5.88 21.86
C LEU A 117 -3.12 -4.84 21.18
N LEU A 118 -3.37 -3.55 21.43
CA LEU A 118 -2.63 -2.44 20.84
C LEU A 118 -1.16 -2.38 21.26
N ASN A 119 -0.81 -3.00 22.39
CA ASN A 119 0.55 -3.09 22.92
C ASN A 119 1.23 -4.44 22.62
N SER A 120 0.53 -5.39 22.00
CA SER A 120 1.13 -6.67 21.59
C SER A 120 1.71 -6.59 20.18
N SER A 121 2.51 -7.58 19.81
CA SER A 121 3.01 -7.71 18.43
C SER A 121 1.94 -8.09 17.40
N GLN A 122 0.70 -8.27 17.85
CA GLN A 122 -0.43 -8.66 17.01
C GLN A 122 -1.05 -7.47 16.30
N VAL A 123 -0.89 -6.25 16.84
CA VAL A 123 -1.40 -5.03 16.24
C VAL A 123 -0.26 -4.07 15.98
N GLN A 124 -0.07 -3.69 14.72
CA GLN A 124 0.91 -2.71 14.29
C GLN A 124 0.18 -1.44 13.84
N ARG A 125 0.56 -0.30 14.42
CA ARG A 125 0.10 1.02 13.99
C ARG A 125 1.22 1.68 13.22
N ILE A 126 0.92 2.15 12.03
CA ILE A 126 1.89 2.75 11.12
C ILE A 126 1.46 4.17 10.82
N TYR A 127 2.36 5.11 11.02
CA TYR A 127 2.17 6.52 10.71
C TYR A 127 3.06 6.87 9.52
N LEU A 128 2.44 7.17 8.38
CA LEU A 128 3.15 7.32 7.10
C LEU A 128 4.14 8.49 7.10
N ASP A 129 3.84 9.57 7.82
CA ASP A 129 4.73 10.71 8.02
C ASP A 129 6.01 10.34 8.80
N GLU A 130 5.88 9.43 9.77
CA GLU A 130 6.95 8.92 10.64
C GLU A 130 7.78 7.80 10.00
N LEU A 131 7.43 7.29 8.80
CA LEU A 131 8.21 6.24 8.15
C LEU A 131 9.61 6.74 7.76
N ASP A 132 10.65 6.03 8.21
CA ASP A 132 12.03 6.33 7.87
C ASP A 132 12.30 6.04 6.38
N THR A 133 12.75 7.07 5.67
CA THR A 133 13.16 6.95 4.25
C THR A 133 14.63 6.57 4.09
N THR A 134 15.37 6.47 5.20
CA THR A 134 16.83 6.26 5.21
C THR A 134 17.24 4.84 4.82
N GLU A 135 16.34 3.86 4.87
CA GLU A 135 16.62 2.49 4.42
C GLU A 135 16.48 2.29 2.90
N ASN A 136 16.37 3.36 2.10
CA ASN A 136 16.32 3.30 0.62
C ASN A 136 15.24 2.37 0.05
N SER A 137 14.19 2.02 0.80
CA SER A 137 13.08 1.27 0.22
C SER A 137 12.26 2.23 -0.64
N LEU A 138 12.53 2.17 -1.94
CA LEU A 138 11.81 2.88 -2.99
C LEU A 138 10.29 2.75 -2.81
N GLN A 139 9.82 1.59 -2.32
CA GLN A 139 8.42 1.32 -1.97
C GLN A 139 7.88 2.25 -0.86
N VAL A 140 8.61 2.47 0.23
CA VAL A 140 8.17 3.38 1.31
C VAL A 140 8.11 4.82 0.80
N ALA A 141 9.12 5.25 0.03
CA ALA A 141 9.13 6.59 -0.54
C ALA A 141 7.94 6.83 -1.49
N ILE A 142 7.55 5.81 -2.25
CA ILE A 142 6.36 5.84 -3.11
C ILE A 142 5.07 5.97 -2.29
N VAL A 143 4.95 5.27 -1.17
CA VAL A 143 3.79 5.37 -0.28
C VAL A 143 3.69 6.78 0.31
N LYS A 144 4.82 7.39 0.68
CA LYS A 144 4.85 8.77 1.18
C LYS A 144 4.36 9.78 0.13
N LEU A 145 4.43 9.49 -1.17
CA LEU A 145 3.79 10.33 -2.20
C LEU A 145 2.26 10.45 -2.02
N ILE A 146 1.61 9.48 -1.38
CA ILE A 146 0.15 9.49 -1.16
C ILE A 146 -0.24 10.57 -0.13
N ILE A 147 0.64 10.85 0.84
CA ILE A 147 0.42 11.89 1.87
C ILE A 147 1.16 13.19 1.57
N GLU A 148 1.95 13.23 0.50
CA GLU A 148 2.73 14.40 0.10
C GLU A 148 1.83 15.59 -0.26
N ARG A 149 2.34 16.82 -0.14
CA ARG A 149 1.61 18.01 -0.59
C ARG A 149 1.57 18.08 -2.11
N GLU A 150 0.48 18.61 -2.66
CA GLU A 150 0.25 18.64 -4.11
C GLU A 150 1.36 19.39 -4.87
N GLU A 151 1.87 20.48 -4.28
CA GLU A 151 2.88 21.33 -4.91
C GLU A 151 4.22 20.60 -5.10
N THR A 152 4.52 19.60 -4.25
CA THR A 152 5.78 18.87 -4.26
C THR A 152 5.65 17.41 -4.72
N ALA A 153 4.42 16.89 -4.82
CA ALA A 153 4.16 15.50 -5.18
C ALA A 153 4.68 15.15 -6.57
N VAL A 154 4.51 16.05 -7.55
CA VAL A 154 4.96 15.82 -8.94
C VAL A 154 6.48 15.71 -9.01
N ASP A 155 7.20 16.64 -8.39
CA ASP A 155 8.66 16.67 -8.44
C ASP A 155 9.26 15.47 -7.69
N LYS A 156 8.75 15.14 -6.51
CA LYS A 156 9.16 13.92 -5.79
C LYS A 156 8.84 12.65 -6.58
N GLY A 157 7.69 12.60 -7.26
CA GLY A 157 7.33 11.49 -8.15
C GLY A 157 8.32 11.32 -9.30
N ARG A 158 8.76 12.43 -9.92
CA ARG A 158 9.80 12.41 -10.97
C ARG A 158 11.14 11.91 -10.43
N GLU A 159 11.56 12.38 -9.26
CA GLU A 159 12.77 11.92 -8.60
C GLU A 159 12.72 10.41 -8.34
N LEU A 160 11.60 9.89 -7.85
CA LEU A 160 11.41 8.46 -7.59
C LEU A 160 11.43 7.63 -8.88
N ILE A 161 10.87 8.12 -9.98
CA ILE A 161 10.97 7.47 -11.30
C ILE A 161 12.43 7.40 -11.76
N LEU A 162 13.20 8.48 -11.58
CA LEU A 162 14.62 8.49 -11.94
C LEU A 162 15.43 7.53 -11.08
N GLN A 163 15.18 7.50 -9.76
CA GLN A 163 15.82 6.56 -8.84
C GLN A 163 15.48 5.11 -9.19
N ALA A 164 14.21 4.80 -9.48
CA ALA A 164 13.79 3.47 -9.90
C ALA A 164 14.53 2.99 -11.15
N ARG A 165 14.73 3.88 -12.13
CA ARG A 165 15.46 3.57 -13.37
C ARG A 165 16.94 3.31 -13.15
N GLN A 166 17.55 3.94 -12.15
CA GLN A 166 18.98 3.82 -11.84
C GLN A 166 19.29 2.63 -10.92
N GLN A 167 18.44 2.39 -9.91
CA GLN A 167 18.68 1.39 -8.87
C GLN A 167 18.21 -0.02 -9.24
N LEU A 168 17.20 -0.14 -10.12
CA LEU A 168 16.64 -1.44 -10.49
C LEU A 168 17.24 -1.97 -11.79
N ALA A 169 17.92 -3.10 -11.70
CA ALA A 169 18.44 -3.83 -12.86
C ALA A 169 17.33 -4.52 -13.66
N ASP A 170 16.30 -5.05 -12.99
CA ASP A 170 15.20 -5.76 -13.62
C ASP A 170 14.20 -4.81 -14.30
N GLU A 171 13.99 -5.02 -15.60
CA GLU A 171 13.12 -4.17 -16.42
C GLU A 171 11.65 -4.31 -16.04
N ALA A 172 11.21 -5.52 -15.67
CA ALA A 172 9.83 -5.77 -15.27
C ALA A 172 9.48 -5.04 -13.96
N THR A 173 10.33 -5.17 -12.95
CA THR A 173 10.21 -4.48 -11.65
C THR A 173 10.28 -2.96 -11.83
N ARG A 174 11.19 -2.47 -12.68
CA ARG A 174 11.28 -1.03 -13.00
C ARG A 174 9.99 -0.51 -13.61
N LYS A 175 9.41 -1.23 -14.58
CA LYS A 175 8.15 -0.85 -15.21
C LYS A 175 7.00 -0.84 -14.20
N GLN A 176 6.91 -1.86 -13.36
CA GLN A 176 5.92 -1.93 -12.28
C GLN A 176 6.00 -0.74 -11.32
N ILE A 177 7.20 -0.38 -10.87
CA ILE A 177 7.39 0.78 -9.99
C ILE A 177 7.03 2.11 -10.67
N VAL A 178 7.39 2.27 -11.93
CA VAL A 178 7.00 3.47 -12.69
C VAL A 178 5.48 3.54 -12.81
N GLU A 179 4.81 2.47 -13.24
CA GLU A 179 3.35 2.42 -13.33
C GLU A 179 2.66 2.70 -12.00
N LEU A 180 3.24 2.21 -10.90
CA LEU A 180 2.79 2.48 -9.54
C LEU A 180 2.88 3.98 -9.19
N ILE A 181 4.03 4.63 -9.43
CA ILE A 181 4.21 6.07 -9.19
C ILE A 181 3.23 6.87 -10.04
N GLU A 182 3.11 6.53 -11.33
CA GLU A 182 2.18 7.16 -12.27
C GLU A 182 0.74 7.02 -11.78
N THR A 183 0.35 5.82 -11.35
CA THR A 183 -0.97 5.55 -10.79
C THR A 183 -1.23 6.44 -9.59
N ILE A 184 -0.30 6.52 -8.62
CA ILE A 184 -0.45 7.35 -7.42
C ILE A 184 -0.61 8.84 -7.75
N LEU A 185 0.16 9.35 -8.71
CA LEU A 185 0.08 10.74 -9.15
C LEU A 185 -1.23 11.06 -9.90
N LEU A 186 -1.80 10.06 -10.60
CA LEU A 186 -3.07 10.14 -11.32
C LEU A 186 -4.27 9.72 -10.46
N LEU A 187 -4.16 9.73 -9.13
CA LEU A 187 -5.31 9.40 -8.28
C LEU A 187 -6.25 10.61 -8.18
N PRO A 188 -7.58 10.40 -8.24
CA PRO A 188 -8.58 11.48 -8.30
C PRO A 188 -8.68 12.34 -7.03
N VAL A 189 -7.88 12.08 -5.99
CA VAL A 189 -7.71 12.96 -4.82
C VAL A 189 -6.66 14.06 -5.08
N ARG A 190 -5.92 13.97 -6.20
CA ARG A 190 -4.92 14.94 -6.67
C ARG A 190 -5.48 15.64 -7.92
N PRO A 191 -5.88 16.92 -7.87
CA PRO A 191 -6.52 17.61 -9.01
C PRO A 191 -5.57 17.99 -10.16
N PHE A 192 -4.29 17.59 -10.15
CA PHE A 192 -3.27 18.12 -11.06
C PHE A 192 -3.02 17.25 -12.30
N PHE A 193 -4.00 17.17 -13.20
CA PHE A 193 -3.97 16.22 -14.33
C PHE A 193 -3.41 16.73 -15.67
N ARG A 194 -3.05 18.01 -15.83
CA ARG A 194 -2.73 18.52 -17.19
C ARG A 194 -1.26 18.38 -17.60
N GLU A 195 -0.31 18.67 -16.71
CA GLU A 195 1.14 18.57 -17.04
C GLU A 195 1.68 17.13 -16.95
N LEU A 196 1.15 16.33 -16.02
CA LEU A 196 1.54 14.93 -15.87
C LEU A 196 1.14 14.09 -17.09
N GLU A 197 -0.09 14.24 -17.58
CA GLU A 197 -0.58 13.50 -18.76
C GLU A 197 0.27 13.79 -20.01
N GLU A 198 0.64 15.06 -20.24
CA GLU A 198 1.54 15.44 -21.33
C GLU A 198 2.96 14.86 -21.17
N MET A 199 3.47 14.81 -19.94
CA MET A 199 4.77 14.22 -19.64
C MET A 199 4.79 12.69 -19.76
N LEU A 200 3.73 12.01 -19.34
CA LEU A 200 3.54 10.57 -19.48
C LEU A 200 3.38 10.15 -20.95
N LEU A 201 2.70 10.98 -21.74
CA LEU A 201 2.69 10.81 -23.19
C LEU A 201 4.10 10.99 -23.79
N ARG A 202 4.91 11.93 -23.28
CA ARG A 202 6.29 12.13 -23.74
C ARG A 202 7.21 10.96 -23.35
N SER A 203 7.07 10.41 -22.14
CA SER A 203 7.86 9.27 -21.67
C SER A 203 7.55 8.01 -22.49
N LYS A 204 6.27 7.71 -22.75
CA LYS A 204 5.86 6.60 -23.62
C LYS A 204 6.42 6.73 -25.05
N ARG A 205 6.42 7.94 -25.61
CA ARG A 205 6.99 8.22 -26.95
C ARG A 205 8.51 8.02 -27.04
N LEU A 206 9.25 8.25 -25.94
CA LEU A 206 10.70 8.02 -25.89
C LEU A 206 11.05 6.53 -25.88
N THR A 207 10.29 5.70 -25.15
CA THR A 207 10.45 4.24 -25.17
C THR A 207 10.13 3.62 -26.54
N THR A 208 9.10 4.12 -27.25
CA THR A 208 8.77 3.62 -28.60
C THR A 208 9.80 4.01 -29.66
N LYS A 209 10.48 5.14 -29.51
CA LYS A 209 11.56 5.54 -30.43
C LYS A 209 12.84 4.74 -30.25
N LEU A 210 13.14 4.31 -29.02
CA LEU A 210 14.33 3.48 -28.74
C LEU A 210 14.16 2.03 -29.22
N SER A 211 12.94 1.49 -29.25
CA SER A 211 12.67 0.13 -29.78
C SER A 211 12.62 0.06 -31.31
N VAL A 212 12.41 1.19 -32.02
CA VAL A 212 12.34 1.23 -33.50
C VAL A 212 13.71 1.49 -34.12
N ASN A 213 14.66 2.08 -33.39
CA ASN A 213 16.00 2.41 -33.90
C ASN A 213 17.05 1.29 -33.74
N SER A 214 16.74 0.15 -33.12
CA SER A 214 17.70 -0.96 -32.95
C SER A 214 17.59 -2.07 -34.02
N SER A 215 16.84 -1.83 -35.10
CA SER A 215 16.55 -2.85 -36.11
C SER A 215 16.76 -2.34 -37.53
N TRP A 216 17.92 -1.77 -37.85
CA TRP A 216 18.42 -1.59 -39.23
C TRP A 216 19.95 -1.48 -39.26
N GLU A 217 20.64 -2.59 -39.53
CA GLU A 217 21.94 -2.59 -40.22
C GLU A 217 21.86 -3.60 -41.37
N PRO A 218 21.91 -3.18 -42.65
CA PRO A 218 22.05 -4.11 -43.75
C PRO A 218 23.53 -4.42 -44.02
N LYS A 219 23.82 -5.71 -44.25
CA LYS A 219 25.04 -6.19 -44.92
C LYS A 219 25.03 -5.82 -46.40
#